data_AF-A0A225VKP5-F1
#
_entry.id   AF-A0A225VKP5-F1
#
_cell.length_a   1.000
_cell.length_b   1.000
_cell.length_c   1.000
_cell.angle_alpha   90.00
_cell.angle_beta   90.00
_cell.angle_gamma   90.00
#
_symmetry.space_group_name_H-M   'P 1'
#
loop_
_entity.id
_entity.type
_entity.pdbx_description
1 polymer ?
#
loop_
_entity_poly.entity_id
_entity_poly.type
_entity_poly.pdbx_seq_one_letter_code
_entity_poly.pdbx_strand_id
1 'polypeptide(L)' 'MAFRARWMELRQAGWTSKKPTGLSDEFTYLKPGKSIKDVRGVDYFVGEDELMLHLDHVDLGT' A
#
# COMPACT_ATOMS: atom_id res chain seq x y z
N MET A 1 -8.21 12.22 6.09
CA MET A 1 -9.36 11.28 6.21
C MET A 1 -9.48 10.32 5.03
N ALA A 2 -9.02 10.69 3.81
CA ALA A 2 -9.10 9.84 2.61
C ALA A 2 -8.34 8.50 2.74
N PHE A 3 -7.11 8.52 3.28
CA PHE A 3 -6.29 7.31 3.42
C PHE A 3 -6.97 6.20 4.21
N ARG A 4 -7.56 6.51 5.36
CA ARG A 4 -8.22 5.50 6.22
C ARG A 4 -9.38 4.81 5.53
N ALA A 5 -10.18 5.55 4.76
CA ALA A 5 -11.30 4.99 4.01
C ALA A 5 -10.79 4.07 2.89
N ARG A 6 -9.82 4.55 2.09
CA ARG A 6 -9.21 3.75 1.03
C ARG A 6 -8.50 2.51 1.56
N TRP A 7 -7.81 2.65 2.69
CA TRP A 7 -7.17 1.52 3.36
C TRP A 7 -8.17 0.47 3.86
N MET A 8 -9.37 0.88 4.29
CA MET A 8 -10.43 -0.07 4.65
C MET A 8 -10.88 -0.90 3.45
N GLU A 9 -11.06 -0.26 2.29
CA GLU A 9 -11.42 -0.94 1.04
C GLU A 9 -10.31 -1.89 0.58
N LEU A 10 -9.05 -1.45 0.63
CA LEU A 10 -7.91 -2.30 0.30
C LEU A 10 -7.82 -3.52 1.21
N ARG A 11 -8.09 -3.37 2.51
CA ARG A 11 -8.16 -4.51 3.44
C ARG A 11 -9.26 -5.50 3.06
N GLN A 12 -10.42 -5.02 2.63
CA GLN A 12 -11.49 -5.89 2.12
C GLN A 12 -11.07 -6.62 0.83
N ALA A 13 -10.27 -5.96 -0.02
CA ALA A 13 -9.68 -6.55 -1.21
C ALA A 13 -8.50 -7.50 -0.91
N GLY A 14 -8.15 -7.74 0.36
CA GLY A 14 -7.10 -8.68 0.78
C GLY A 14 -5.70 -8.09 0.88
N TRP A 15 -5.57 -6.76 0.87
CA TRP A 15 -4.29 -6.10 1.09
C TRP A 15 -3.84 -6.24 2.55
N THR A 16 -2.53 -6.29 2.74
CA THR A 16 -1.92 -6.41 4.08
C THR A 16 -0.89 -5.32 4.31
N SER A 17 -0.62 -4.99 5.58
CA SER A 17 0.40 -4.00 5.95
C SER A 17 1.39 -4.62 6.92
N LYS A 18 2.67 -4.31 6.78
CA LYS A 18 3.73 -4.62 7.74
C LYS A 18 4.14 -3.35 8.47
N LYS A 19 4.38 -3.52 9.78
CA LYS A 19 4.94 -2.47 10.61
C LYS A 19 6.39 -2.18 10.17
N PRO A 20 6.85 -0.94 10.33
CA PRO A 20 8.25 -0.63 10.16
C PRO A 20 9.11 -1.51 11.09
N THR A 21 10.30 -1.86 10.64
CA THR A 21 11.28 -2.60 11.46
C THR A 21 12.54 -1.76 11.63
N GLY A 22 13.01 -1.60 12.88
CA GLY A 22 14.25 -0.89 13.18
C GLY A 22 14.05 0.63 13.31
N LEU A 23 14.87 1.41 12.58
CA LEU A 23 14.90 2.88 12.62
C LEU A 23 13.94 3.56 11.63
N SER A 24 13.15 2.77 10.90
CA SER A 24 12.18 3.30 9.93
C SER A 24 10.85 3.54 10.63
N ASP A 25 10.16 4.63 10.28
CA ASP A 25 8.81 4.93 10.76
C ASP A 25 7.72 4.58 9.73
N GLU A 26 8.12 4.20 8.51
CA GLU A 26 7.23 4.00 7.38
C GLU A 26 6.66 2.57 7.35
N PHE A 27 5.33 2.48 7.25
CA PHE A 27 4.63 1.22 7.06
C PHE A 27 4.82 0.70 5.65
N THR A 28 4.91 -0.63 5.48
CA THR A 28 4.92 -1.26 4.16
C THR A 28 3.55 -1.84 3.85
N TYR A 29 2.98 -1.48 2.72
CA TYR A 29 1.69 -1.97 2.23
C TYR A 29 1.91 -2.99 1.12
N LEU A 30 1.16 -4.09 1.15
CA LEU A 30 1.36 -5.25 0.31
C LEU A 30 0.07 -5.61 -0.42
N LYS A 31 0.17 -5.84 -1.74
CA LYS A 31 -0.93 -6.38 -2.52
C LYS A 31 -1.31 -7.79 -2.07
N PRO A 32 -2.55 -8.22 -2.31
CA PRO A 32 -3.00 -9.57 -2.00
C PRO A 32 -2.11 -10.60 -2.69
N GLY A 33 -1.59 -11.57 -1.91
CA GLY A 33 -0.69 -12.60 -2.44
C GLY A 33 0.72 -12.14 -2.80
N LYS A 34 1.08 -10.88 -2.53
CA LYS A 34 2.41 -10.32 -2.79
C LYS A 34 3.23 -10.14 -1.52
N SER A 35 4.52 -9.96 -1.71
CA SER A 35 5.53 -9.89 -0.67
C SER A 35 6.49 -8.72 -0.92
N ILE A 36 7.28 -8.37 0.11
CA ILE A 36 8.33 -7.35 -0.02
C ILE A 36 9.49 -7.78 -0.95
N LYS A 37 9.53 -9.06 -1.36
CA LYS A 37 10.50 -9.55 -2.34
C LYS A 37 10.08 -9.25 -3.79
N ASP A 38 8.83 -8.83 -3.99
CA ASP A 38 8.29 -8.49 -5.29
C ASP A 38 8.67 -7.04 -5.67
N VAL A 39 7.95 -6.39 -6.58
CA VAL A 39 8.34 -5.08 -7.12
C VAL A 39 7.79 -3.92 -6.28
N ARG A 40 8.65 -2.99 -5.84
CA ARG A 40 8.23 -1.75 -5.16
C ARG A 40 7.48 -0.82 -6.11
N GLY A 41 6.42 -0.16 -5.63
CA GLY A 41 5.57 0.72 -6.43
C GLY A 41 4.58 -0.03 -7.33
N VAL A 42 4.58 -1.36 -7.30
CA VAL A 42 3.68 -2.21 -8.08
C VAL A 42 3.04 -3.28 -7.20
N ASP A 43 3.83 -4.09 -6.52
CA ASP A 43 3.39 -5.21 -5.67
C ASP A 43 3.41 -4.85 -4.17
N TYR A 44 4.33 -3.98 -3.76
CA TYR A 44 4.39 -3.40 -2.42
C TYR A 44 4.76 -1.92 -2.45
N PHE A 45 4.36 -1.20 -1.41
CA PHE A 45 4.51 0.26 -1.29
C PHE A 45 5.03 0.60 0.09
N VAL A 46 5.89 1.61 0.22
CA VAL A 46 6.43 2.04 1.51
C VAL A 46 5.91 3.44 1.79
N GLY A 47 5.21 3.60 2.91
CA GLY A 47 4.56 4.85 3.30
C GLY A 47 3.17 5.03 2.69
N GLU A 48 2.38 5.89 3.34
CA GLU A 48 1.01 6.21 2.91
C GLU A 48 1.00 6.96 1.56
N ASP A 49 1.98 7.85 1.36
CA ASP A 49 2.09 8.68 0.16
C ASP A 49 2.32 7.86 -1.10
N GLU A 50 3.25 6.89 -1.06
CA GLU A 50 3.56 6.01 -2.20
C GLU A 50 2.34 5.16 -2.60
N LEU A 51 1.61 4.65 -1.60
CA LEU A 51 0.39 3.89 -1.83
C LEU A 51 -0.70 4.78 -2.44
N MET A 52 -0.93 5.97 -1.90
CA MET A 52 -1.97 6.88 -2.41
C MET A 52 -1.70 7.32 -3.85
N LEU A 53 -0.46 7.66 -4.18
CA LEU A 53 -0.08 8.01 -5.56
C LEU A 53 -0.37 6.86 -6.53
N HIS A 54 -0.10 5.61 -6.14
CA HIS A 54 -0.45 4.46 -6.96
C HIS A 54 -1.96 4.33 -7.17
N LEU A 55 -2.75 4.50 -6.10
CA LEU A 55 -4.21 4.41 -6.18
C LEU A 55 -4.79 5.52 -7.05
N ASP A 56 -4.29 6.76 -6.92
CA ASP A 56 -4.71 7.88 -7.75
C ASP A 56 -4.43 7.61 -9.24
N HIS A 57 -3.26 7.04 -9.57
CA HIS A 57 -2.95 6.62 -10.93
C HIS A 57 -3.85 5.50 -11.45
N VAL A 58 -4.20 4.53 -10.60
CA VAL A 58 -5.12 3.43 -10.96
C VAL A 58 -6.54 3.96 -11.18
N ASP A 59 -7.01 4.87 -10.33
CA ASP A 59 -8.35 5.47 -10.41
C ASP A 59 -8.50 6.37 -11.64
N LEU A 60 -7.43 7.08 -12.05
CA LEU A 60 -7.40 7.94 -13.24
C LEU A 60 -7.26 7.17 -14.57
N GLY A 61 -6.95 5.87 -14.51
CA GLY A 61 -6.64 5.03 -15.68
C GLY A 61 -7.78 4.11 -16.15
N THR A 62 -9.04 4.40 -15.80
CA THR A 62 -10.22 3.62 -16.23
C THR A 62 -10.75 4.01 -17.60
#